data_AF-A0A8H4EZ42-F1
#
_entry.id   AF-A0A8H4EZ42-F1
#
_cell.length_a   1.000
_cell.length_b   1.000
_cell.length_c   1.000
_cell.angle_alpha   90.00
_cell.angle_beta   90.00
_cell.angle_gamma   90.00
#
_symmetry.space_group_name_H-M   'P 1'
#
loop_
_entity.id
_entity.type
_entity.pdbx_description
1 polymer ?
#
loop_
_entity_poly.entity_id
_entity_poly.type
_entity_poly.pdbx_seq_one_letter_code
_entity_poly.pdbx_strand_id
1 'polypeptide(L)'
;MFFFQQPVCQQQYQQRRHQLSVDDYVQLQLLLRQEQAQREQAALYKKQQQEQRRLEKALYNLKVMTELQRRREQEELAIQAYYAAKKRRQQQEEALLRHRRQKEEAYLNAMLEQRQIEQCHLRALALEQQLQHQATKNAEHTNPCHAMAAAVCPRFATDTDANQEEEVSDSDSEADQELEVAEQLESLVRLIFGQQEAQDKLAEEDPEQEEQDEQNEEEAEPAEQIVTLDEFVDYISKKAQALDDDSEDENDDAMEQDDLDLAASAIQHIDDHESEDEDGDSSMEQAEDVPALVDSTESLHHLVNDILANTTTEEPFSEFPEEDPVKIAKFEALSRIEQELDQIRQQHEDHVLHVPLDFSPDGRSASPDTIPASTAENREFLGYEDQIVKILLKLDMIESDGDEHIRNERKALVKRAETMLDKLDEYKQKEWERVSCSSHSDSEEMEEEYIAVL
;
A
#
# COMPACT_ATOMS: atom_id res chain seq x y z
N MET A 1 -56.57 37.11 36.28
CA MET A 1 -56.61 37.75 37.62
C MET A 1 -55.74 36.92 38.56
N PHE A 2 -54.50 37.35 38.81
CA PHE A 2 -53.60 36.70 39.77
C PHE A 2 -53.59 37.53 41.06
N PHE A 3 -53.99 36.94 42.17
CA PHE A 3 -53.94 37.56 43.49
C PHE A 3 -52.52 37.47 44.04
N PHE A 4 -51.82 38.60 44.08
CA PHE A 4 -50.60 38.77 44.86
C PHE A 4 -50.96 38.78 46.35
N GLN A 5 -50.65 37.69 47.04
CA GLN A 5 -50.73 37.61 48.50
C GLN A 5 -49.35 37.95 49.07
N GLN A 6 -49.21 39.17 49.58
CA GLN A 6 -48.02 39.67 50.28
C GLN A 6 -48.32 39.76 51.81
N PRO A 7 -47.30 39.90 52.68
CA PRO A 7 -46.91 38.84 53.60
C PRO A 7 -47.13 39.19 55.08
N VAL A 8 -47.62 38.24 55.87
CA VAL A 8 -47.76 38.39 57.34
C VAL A 8 -46.43 38.10 58.09
N CYS A 9 -45.35 37.81 57.37
CA CYS A 9 -44.10 37.36 57.99
C CYS A 9 -43.29 38.47 58.71
N GLN A 10 -43.59 39.76 58.49
CA GLN A 10 -42.70 40.84 58.92
C GLN A 10 -42.80 41.20 60.42
N GLN A 11 -43.92 40.87 61.10
CA GLN A 11 -44.17 41.33 62.47
C GLN A 11 -43.55 40.42 63.55
N GLN A 12 -43.26 39.16 63.25
CA GLN A 12 -42.60 38.24 64.19
C GLN A 12 -41.08 38.45 64.31
N TYR A 13 -40.43 39.07 63.32
CA TYR A 13 -38.99 39.35 63.37
C TYR A 13 -38.61 40.46 64.37
N GLN A 14 -39.54 41.36 64.71
CA GLN A 14 -39.23 42.49 65.60
C GLN A 14 -39.19 42.10 67.09
N GLN A 15 -39.91 41.06 67.52
CA GLN A 15 -39.93 40.64 68.93
C GLN A 15 -38.79 39.69 69.33
N ARG A 16 -38.03 39.15 68.36
CA ARG A 16 -36.81 38.34 68.62
C ARG A 16 -35.50 39.09 68.43
N ARG A 17 -35.48 40.42 68.63
CA ARG A 17 -34.20 41.12 68.87
C ARG A 17 -33.71 40.80 70.28
N HIS A 18 -33.30 39.55 70.49
CA HIS A 18 -32.46 39.18 71.61
C HIS A 18 -31.18 39.99 71.47
N GLN A 19 -30.88 40.81 72.46
CA GLN A 19 -29.62 41.54 72.50
C GLN A 19 -28.53 40.48 72.66
N LEU A 20 -27.83 40.17 71.56
CA LEU A 20 -26.65 39.31 71.58
C LEU A 20 -25.72 39.88 72.65
N SER A 21 -25.39 39.05 73.64
CA SER A 21 -24.41 39.41 74.66
C SER A 21 -23.06 39.62 73.99
N VAL A 22 -22.19 40.44 74.59
CA VAL A 22 -20.79 40.56 74.18
C VAL A 22 -20.11 39.18 74.18
N ASP A 23 -20.51 38.30 75.10
CA ASP A 23 -20.02 36.92 75.18
C ASP A 23 -20.42 36.08 73.95
N ASP A 24 -21.64 36.28 73.41
CA ASP A 24 -22.11 35.58 72.21
C ASP A 24 -21.27 35.98 70.99
N TYR A 25 -20.85 37.25 70.90
CA TYR A 25 -19.99 37.74 69.83
C TYR A 25 -18.59 37.14 69.90
N VAL A 26 -18.01 37.04 71.11
CA VAL A 26 -16.70 36.39 71.31
C VAL A 26 -16.77 34.90 70.97
N GLN A 27 -17.84 34.22 71.38
CA GLN A 27 -18.06 32.81 71.06
C GLN A 27 -18.22 32.59 69.54
N LEU A 28 -18.98 33.46 68.87
CA LEU A 28 -19.13 33.42 67.41
C LEU A 28 -17.80 33.65 66.69
N GLN A 29 -17.00 34.61 67.15
CA GLN A 29 -15.68 34.88 66.58
C GLN A 29 -14.71 33.69 66.74
N LEU A 30 -14.77 33.00 67.88
CA LEU A 30 -14.01 31.77 68.10
C LEU A 30 -14.45 30.64 67.16
N LEU A 31 -15.76 30.44 67.00
CA LEU A 31 -16.32 29.46 66.07
C LEU A 31 -15.94 29.75 64.62
N LEU A 32 -16.01 31.01 64.18
CA LEU A 32 -15.63 31.42 62.83
C LEU A 32 -14.15 31.15 62.57
N ARG A 33 -13.27 31.44 63.54
CA ARG A 33 -11.83 31.14 63.43
C ARG A 33 -11.57 29.63 63.40
N GLN A 34 -12.32 28.84 64.16
CA GLN A 34 -12.24 27.38 64.13
C GLN A 34 -12.70 26.82 62.78
N GLU A 35 -13.81 27.32 62.24
CA GLU A 35 -14.31 26.92 60.93
C GLU A 35 -13.32 27.29 59.82
N GLN A 36 -12.74 28.48 59.87
CA GLN A 36 -11.71 28.90 58.93
C GLN A 36 -10.49 27.98 58.98
N ALA A 37 -10.00 27.63 60.17
CA ALA A 37 -8.90 26.68 60.33
C ALA A 37 -9.25 25.29 59.78
N GLN A 38 -10.50 24.83 59.95
CA GLN A 38 -10.97 23.56 59.36
C GLN A 38 -11.02 23.62 57.83
N ARG A 39 -11.47 24.73 57.24
CA ARG A 39 -11.47 24.94 55.79
C ARG A 39 -10.05 24.96 55.22
N GLU A 40 -9.12 25.61 55.90
CA GLU A 40 -7.70 25.62 55.52
C GLU A 40 -7.10 24.21 55.53
N GLN A 41 -7.37 23.42 56.58
CA GLN A 41 -6.94 22.02 56.64
C GLN A 41 -7.56 21.16 55.52
N ALA A 42 -8.86 21.33 55.25
CA ALA A 42 -9.53 20.62 54.17
C ALA A 42 -8.98 21.02 52.79
N ALA A 43 -8.63 22.29 52.58
CA ALA A 43 -8.01 22.78 51.35
C ALA A 43 -6.61 22.18 51.15
N LEU A 44 -5.78 22.14 52.20
CA LEU A 44 -4.45 21.50 52.14
C LEU A 44 -4.56 20.00 51.80
N TYR A 45 -5.51 19.29 52.40
CA TYR A 45 -5.73 17.88 52.10
C TYR A 45 -6.19 17.65 50.66
N LYS A 46 -7.12 18.48 50.15
CA LYS A 46 -7.54 18.43 48.74
C LYS A 46 -6.38 18.70 47.79
N LYS A 47 -5.53 19.69 48.09
CA LYS A 47 -4.33 19.99 47.31
C LYS A 47 -3.37 18.80 47.27
N GLN A 48 -3.12 18.15 48.40
CA GLN A 48 -2.29 16.95 48.47
C GLN A 48 -2.86 15.80 47.62
N GLN A 49 -4.18 15.56 47.66
CA GLN A 49 -4.81 14.55 46.81
C GLN A 49 -4.68 14.88 45.31
N GLN A 50 -4.81 16.16 44.95
CA GLN A 50 -4.63 16.59 43.56
C GLN A 50 -3.20 16.35 43.09
N GLU A 51 -2.20 16.64 43.93
CA GLU A 51 -0.79 16.34 43.64
C GLU A 51 -0.54 14.84 43.48
N GLN A 52 -1.12 13.99 44.34
CA GLN A 52 -1.04 12.53 44.19
C GLN A 52 -1.62 12.06 42.86
N ARG A 53 -2.80 12.55 42.47
CA ARG A 53 -3.39 12.21 41.16
C ARG A 53 -2.55 12.69 39.99
N ARG A 54 -1.91 13.86 40.10
CA ARG A 54 -0.97 14.37 39.07
C ARG A 54 0.23 13.44 38.93
N LEU A 55 0.82 13.01 40.04
CA LEU A 55 1.96 12.07 40.03
C LEU A 55 1.56 10.69 39.50
N GLU A 56 0.41 10.15 39.88
CA GLU A 56 -0.10 8.88 39.36
C GLU A 56 -0.30 8.92 37.83
N LYS A 57 -0.88 10.01 37.32
CA LYS A 57 -1.02 10.23 35.87
C LYS A 57 0.34 10.31 35.18
N ALA A 58 1.30 11.04 35.75
CA ALA A 58 2.65 11.15 35.20
C ALA A 58 3.37 9.79 35.15
N LEU A 59 3.27 8.99 36.22
CA LEU A 59 3.84 7.63 36.26
C LEU A 59 3.17 6.69 35.25
N TYR A 60 1.85 6.78 35.10
CA TYR A 60 1.14 6.01 34.08
C TYR A 60 1.60 6.40 32.67
N ASN A 61 1.69 7.70 32.36
CA ASN A 61 2.16 8.18 31.06
C ASN A 61 3.59 7.72 30.77
N LEU A 62 4.49 7.80 31.75
CA LEU A 62 5.87 7.30 31.61
C LEU A 62 5.90 5.80 31.32
N LYS A 63 5.04 5.02 31.99
CA LYS A 63 4.92 3.58 31.76
C LYS A 63 4.40 3.28 30.34
N VAL A 64 3.42 4.03 29.87
CA VAL A 64 2.90 3.89 28.50
C VAL A 64 3.98 4.23 27.47
N MET A 65 4.70 5.32 27.65
CA MET A 65 5.78 5.74 26.73
C MET A 65 6.92 4.72 26.67
N THR A 66 7.33 4.15 27.80
CA THR A 66 8.39 3.11 27.84
C THR A 66 7.94 1.81 27.19
N GLU A 67 6.67 1.41 27.34
CA GLU A 67 6.13 0.24 26.63
C GLU A 67 6.03 0.49 25.12
N LEU A 68 5.63 1.69 24.71
CA LEU A 68 5.56 2.08 23.31
C LEU A 68 6.94 2.09 22.66
N GLN A 69 7.96 2.61 23.35
CA GLN A 69 9.34 2.55 22.91
C GLN A 69 9.82 1.10 22.75
N ARG A 70 9.55 0.23 23.72
CA ARG A 70 9.90 -1.20 23.61
C ARG A 70 9.27 -1.85 22.38
N ARG A 71 8.01 -1.53 22.05
CA ARG A 71 7.35 -2.06 20.85
C ARG A 71 8.02 -1.58 19.56
N ARG A 72 8.38 -0.30 19.47
CA ARG A 72 9.13 0.23 18.32
C ARG A 72 10.46 -0.48 18.12
N GLU A 73 11.23 -0.67 19.19
CA GLU A 73 12.50 -1.41 19.13
C GLU A 73 12.29 -2.86 18.66
N GLN A 74 11.22 -3.53 19.09
CA GLN A 74 10.88 -4.88 18.62
C GLN A 74 10.48 -4.90 17.14
N GLU A 75 9.71 -3.92 16.68
CA GLU A 75 9.32 -3.76 15.28
C GLU A 75 10.54 -3.49 14.40
N GLU A 76 11.44 -2.61 14.81
CA GLU A 76 12.71 -2.33 14.12
C GLU A 76 13.58 -3.58 14.01
N LEU A 77 13.73 -4.35 15.09
CA LEU A 77 14.46 -5.62 15.08
C LEU A 77 13.81 -6.66 14.14
N ALA A 78 12.47 -6.72 14.12
CA ALA A 78 11.75 -7.61 13.21
C ALA A 78 11.96 -7.23 11.74
N ILE A 79 11.95 -5.93 11.44
CA ILE A 79 12.23 -5.39 10.10
C ILE A 79 13.66 -5.73 9.67
N GLN A 80 14.64 -5.50 10.53
CA GLN A 80 16.05 -5.85 10.25
C GLN A 80 16.22 -7.36 10.01
N ALA A 81 15.59 -8.19 10.84
CA ALA A 81 15.60 -9.64 10.67
C ALA A 81 14.98 -10.08 9.34
N TYR A 82 13.87 -9.44 8.93
CA TYR A 82 13.22 -9.69 7.64
C TYR A 82 14.15 -9.37 6.45
N TYR A 83 14.77 -8.20 6.43
CA TYR A 83 15.69 -7.83 5.36
C TYR A 83 16.94 -8.72 5.32
N ALA A 84 17.50 -9.09 6.49
CA ALA A 84 18.61 -10.02 6.56
C ALA A 84 18.23 -11.41 6.01
N ALA A 85 17.02 -11.91 6.32
CA ALA A 85 16.52 -13.16 5.77
C ALA A 85 16.30 -13.08 4.24
N LYS A 86 15.74 -11.96 3.76
CA LYS A 86 15.55 -11.71 2.32
C LYS A 86 16.88 -11.68 1.57
N LYS A 87 17.90 -11.00 2.10
CA LYS A 87 19.26 -10.96 1.53
C LYS A 87 19.90 -12.35 1.49
N ARG A 88 19.76 -13.17 2.54
CA ARG A 88 20.23 -14.56 2.54
C ARG A 88 19.55 -15.41 1.48
N ARG A 89 18.24 -15.24 1.28
CA ARG A 89 17.50 -15.95 0.24
C ARG A 89 17.98 -15.58 -1.16
N GLN A 90 18.20 -14.30 -1.42
CA GLN A 90 18.76 -13.82 -2.70
C GLN A 90 20.15 -14.41 -2.95
N GLN A 91 21.03 -14.41 -1.94
CA GLN A 91 22.35 -15.04 -2.04
C GLN A 91 22.28 -16.54 -2.33
N GLN A 92 21.31 -17.25 -1.74
CA GLN A 92 21.08 -18.67 -2.03
C GLN A 92 20.61 -18.89 -3.48
N GLU A 93 19.68 -18.08 -3.96
CA GLU A 93 19.17 -18.14 -5.33
C GLU A 93 20.29 -17.83 -6.35
N GLU A 94 21.09 -16.82 -6.08
CA GLU A 94 22.27 -16.47 -6.90
C GLU A 94 23.32 -17.60 -6.91
N ALA A 95 23.59 -18.21 -5.75
CA ALA A 95 24.51 -19.35 -5.67
C ALA A 95 24.02 -20.56 -6.48
N LEU A 96 22.70 -20.82 -6.48
CA LEU A 96 22.10 -21.87 -7.31
C LEU A 96 22.22 -21.54 -8.81
N LEU A 97 21.99 -20.29 -9.20
CA LEU A 97 22.17 -19.83 -10.58
C LEU A 97 23.63 -19.96 -11.03
N ARG A 98 24.59 -19.53 -10.20
CA ARG A 98 26.03 -19.70 -10.47
C ARG A 98 26.39 -21.17 -10.69
N HIS A 99 25.91 -22.07 -9.82
CA HIS A 99 26.16 -23.49 -9.95
C HIS A 99 25.52 -24.10 -11.22
N ARG A 100 24.34 -23.61 -11.62
CA ARG A 100 23.72 -24.01 -12.91
C ARG A 100 24.56 -23.56 -14.10
N ARG A 101 25.01 -22.31 -14.13
CA ARG A 101 25.90 -21.79 -15.19
C ARG A 101 27.18 -22.61 -15.31
N GLN A 102 27.82 -22.92 -14.17
CA GLN A 102 29.03 -23.76 -14.15
C GLN A 102 28.79 -25.15 -14.74
N LYS A 103 27.60 -25.75 -14.52
CA LYS A 103 27.24 -27.03 -15.14
C LYS A 103 27.05 -26.91 -16.65
N GLU A 104 26.40 -25.84 -17.10
CA GLU A 104 26.19 -25.57 -18.53
C GLU A 104 27.54 -25.32 -19.23
N GLU A 105 28.43 -24.53 -18.63
CA GLU A 105 29.80 -24.32 -19.11
C GLU A 105 30.61 -25.61 -19.14
N ALA A 106 30.56 -26.42 -18.07
CA ALA A 106 31.25 -27.71 -18.04
C ALA A 106 30.73 -28.67 -19.11
N TYR A 107 29.42 -28.67 -19.38
CA TYR A 107 28.82 -29.47 -20.43
C TYR A 107 29.29 -29.02 -21.83
N LEU A 108 29.30 -27.71 -22.09
CA LEU A 108 29.80 -27.15 -23.35
C LEU A 108 31.28 -27.45 -23.57
N ASN A 109 32.10 -27.31 -22.52
CA ASN A 109 33.52 -27.66 -22.57
C ASN A 109 33.72 -29.15 -22.86
N ALA A 110 32.95 -30.04 -22.23
CA ALA A 110 33.02 -31.48 -22.51
C ALA A 110 32.67 -31.81 -23.97
N MET A 111 31.66 -31.14 -24.54
CA MET A 111 31.31 -31.28 -25.96
C MET A 111 32.45 -30.80 -26.88
N LEU A 112 33.09 -29.68 -26.56
CA LEU A 112 34.23 -29.16 -27.32
C LEU A 112 35.43 -30.10 -27.25
N GLU A 113 35.74 -30.63 -26.06
CA GLU A 113 36.79 -31.64 -25.88
C GLU A 113 36.51 -32.91 -26.69
N GLN A 114 35.26 -33.40 -26.68
CA GLN A 114 34.87 -34.55 -27.49
C GLN A 114 35.12 -34.30 -28.98
N ARG A 115 34.72 -33.12 -29.50
CA ARG A 115 34.95 -32.75 -30.89
C ARG A 115 36.45 -32.69 -31.24
N GLN A 116 37.28 -32.20 -30.32
CA GLN A 116 38.73 -32.18 -30.52
C GLN A 116 39.34 -33.59 -30.54
N ILE A 117 38.86 -34.49 -29.68
CA ILE A 117 39.28 -35.90 -29.67
C ILE A 117 38.92 -36.57 -31.01
N GLU A 118 37.72 -36.35 -31.51
CA GLU A 118 37.27 -36.88 -32.81
C GLU A 118 38.14 -36.36 -33.97
N GLN A 119 38.46 -35.07 -33.99
CA GLN A 119 39.38 -34.50 -34.99
C GLN A 119 40.79 -35.11 -34.91
N CYS A 120 41.33 -35.28 -33.70
CA CYS A 120 42.61 -35.95 -33.49
C CYS A 120 42.58 -37.40 -34.01
N HIS A 121 41.48 -38.11 -33.76
CA HIS A 121 41.28 -39.48 -34.22
C HIS A 121 41.26 -39.58 -35.76
N LEU A 122 40.50 -38.71 -36.43
CA LEU A 122 40.45 -38.63 -37.90
C LEU A 122 41.83 -38.33 -38.49
N ARG A 123 42.59 -37.42 -37.88
CA ARG A 123 43.96 -37.09 -38.31
C ARG A 123 44.90 -38.28 -38.16
N ALA A 124 44.79 -39.05 -37.07
CA ALA A 124 45.58 -40.25 -36.87
C ALA A 124 45.28 -41.32 -37.94
N LEU A 125 43.99 -41.55 -38.25
CA LEU A 125 43.58 -42.46 -39.32
C LEU A 125 44.12 -42.03 -40.70
N ALA A 126 44.06 -40.74 -41.02
CA ALA A 126 44.60 -40.22 -42.28
C ALA A 126 46.12 -40.44 -42.42
N LEU A 127 46.87 -40.26 -41.33
CA LEU A 127 48.31 -40.55 -41.30
C LEU A 127 48.60 -42.04 -41.47
N GLU A 128 47.80 -42.91 -40.87
CA GLU A 128 47.93 -44.37 -41.03
C GLU A 128 47.71 -44.80 -42.49
N GLN A 129 46.66 -44.30 -43.14
CA GLN A 129 46.41 -44.53 -44.56
C GLN A 129 47.58 -44.06 -45.44
N GLN A 130 48.15 -42.88 -45.13
CA GLN A 130 49.31 -42.37 -45.84
C GLN A 130 50.54 -43.29 -45.69
N LEU A 131 50.78 -43.82 -44.48
CA LEU A 131 51.86 -44.77 -44.23
C LEU A 131 51.64 -46.10 -44.96
N GLN A 132 50.41 -46.61 -44.98
CA GLN A 132 50.05 -47.81 -45.75
C GLN A 132 50.31 -47.60 -47.24
N HIS A 133 49.92 -46.45 -47.81
CA HIS A 133 50.21 -46.12 -49.20
C HIS A 133 51.70 -45.98 -49.50
N GLN A 134 52.50 -45.44 -48.58
CA GLN A 134 53.96 -45.42 -48.74
C GLN A 134 54.54 -46.84 -48.70
N ALA A 135 54.03 -47.70 -47.81
CA ALA A 135 54.47 -49.09 -47.71
C ALA A 135 54.17 -49.87 -49.00
N THR A 136 52.97 -49.72 -49.59
CA THR A 136 52.63 -50.38 -50.86
C THR A 136 53.49 -49.86 -52.02
N LYS A 137 53.69 -48.54 -52.12
CA LYS A 137 54.59 -47.95 -53.13
C LYS A 137 56.03 -48.45 -53.01
N ASN A 138 56.53 -48.56 -51.77
CA ASN A 138 57.88 -49.07 -51.52
C ASN A 138 58.01 -50.57 -51.83
N ALA A 139 56.97 -51.38 -51.56
CA ALA A 139 56.93 -52.80 -51.90
C ALA A 139 56.94 -53.04 -53.42
N GLU A 140 56.24 -52.20 -54.20
CA GLU A 140 56.29 -52.24 -55.67
C GLU A 140 57.71 -51.96 -56.22
N HIS A 141 58.49 -51.14 -55.54
CA HIS A 141 59.87 -50.83 -55.95
C HIS A 141 60.92 -51.86 -55.50
N THR A 142 60.61 -52.76 -54.54
CA THR A 142 61.57 -53.73 -53.99
C THR A 142 61.43 -55.18 -54.48
N ASN A 143 60.43 -55.52 -55.30
CA ASN A 143 60.30 -56.90 -55.81
C ASN A 143 59.95 -57.00 -57.31
N PRO A 144 60.94 -57.01 -58.23
CA PRO A 144 60.71 -57.26 -59.66
C PRO A 144 60.64 -58.75 -60.06
N CYS A 145 60.68 -59.74 -59.15
CA CYS A 145 61.02 -61.13 -59.52
C CYS A 145 60.02 -62.27 -59.21
N HIS A 146 58.81 -62.04 -58.70
CA HIS A 146 57.86 -63.14 -58.45
C HIS A 146 56.45 -62.88 -58.95
N ALA A 147 56.30 -62.83 -60.27
CA ALA A 147 55.03 -63.04 -60.95
C ALA A 147 55.10 -64.35 -61.73
N MET A 148 54.82 -65.49 -61.09
CA MET A 148 54.35 -66.75 -61.70
C MET A 148 54.12 -67.79 -60.59
N ALA A 149 52.88 -67.95 -60.08
CA ALA A 149 52.31 -69.24 -59.67
C ALA A 149 50.91 -69.08 -59.03
N ALA A 150 50.02 -70.00 -59.42
CA ALA A 150 48.72 -70.37 -58.83
C ALA A 150 47.58 -69.33 -58.97
N ALA A 151 46.53 -69.48 -59.81
CA ALA A 151 45.75 -70.62 -60.30
C ALA A 151 44.93 -71.37 -59.23
N VAL A 152 43.60 -71.41 -59.46
CA VAL A 152 42.58 -72.43 -59.08
C VAL A 152 41.62 -72.11 -57.90
N CYS A 153 40.44 -71.53 -58.27
CA CYS A 153 39.01 -71.90 -58.00
C CYS A 153 38.45 -72.08 -56.55
N PRO A 154 37.10 -72.21 -56.34
CA PRO A 154 35.95 -71.37 -56.76
C PRO A 154 34.81 -71.20 -55.67
N ARG A 155 33.85 -70.29 -55.94
CA ARG A 155 32.38 -70.24 -55.57
C ARG A 155 31.89 -70.70 -54.18
N PHE A 156 31.07 -69.85 -53.50
CA PHE A 156 29.68 -70.17 -53.10
C PHE A 156 28.86 -68.88 -52.89
N ALA A 157 27.58 -68.95 -53.27
CA ALA A 157 26.58 -67.89 -53.36
C ALA A 157 25.67 -67.81 -52.10
N THR A 158 24.99 -66.68 -51.93
CA THR A 158 23.56 -66.46 -51.59
C THR A 158 23.41 -64.97 -51.24
N ASP A 159 22.76 -64.14 -52.07
CA ASP A 159 21.31 -63.96 -52.25
C ASP A 159 20.60 -63.43 -50.99
N THR A 160 20.27 -62.13 -50.99
CA THR A 160 19.04 -61.50 -50.49
C THR A 160 19.12 -60.01 -50.86
N ASP A 161 18.45 -59.61 -51.93
CA ASP A 161 17.12 -58.95 -51.93
C ASP A 161 17.21 -57.52 -51.39
N ALA A 162 17.23 -56.52 -52.27
CA ALA A 162 16.03 -55.87 -52.81
C ALA A 162 15.43 -54.85 -51.83
N ASN A 163 15.82 -53.58 -52.01
CA ASN A 163 14.89 -52.45 -52.05
C ASN A 163 15.65 -51.21 -52.54
N GLN A 164 15.46 -50.91 -53.82
CA GLN A 164 15.63 -49.57 -54.38
C GLN A 164 14.39 -48.77 -54.00
N GLU A 165 14.56 -47.75 -53.16
CA GLU A 165 13.68 -46.59 -53.17
C GLU A 165 14.56 -45.38 -53.51
N GLU A 166 14.31 -44.83 -54.69
CA GLU A 166 14.73 -43.49 -55.09
C GLU A 166 13.98 -42.50 -54.20
N GLU A 167 14.67 -41.83 -53.27
CA GLU A 167 14.23 -40.53 -52.77
C GLU A 167 15.08 -39.44 -53.42
N VAL A 168 14.43 -38.76 -54.36
CA VAL A 168 14.82 -37.45 -54.87
C VAL A 168 14.47 -36.45 -53.76
N SER A 169 15.48 -35.95 -53.05
CA SER A 169 15.33 -34.87 -52.07
C SER A 169 16.16 -33.66 -52.50
N ASP A 170 15.66 -32.95 -53.51
CA ASP A 170 16.05 -31.58 -53.83
C ASP A 170 15.33 -30.65 -52.84
N SER A 171 15.92 -30.35 -51.67
CA SER A 171 15.41 -29.26 -50.81
C SER A 171 16.38 -28.77 -49.72
N ASP A 172 17.68 -28.62 -50.03
CA ASP A 172 18.68 -28.08 -49.09
C ASP A 172 19.13 -26.66 -49.49
N SER A 173 18.23 -25.67 -49.45
CA SER A 173 18.63 -24.26 -49.57
C SER A 173 17.90 -23.27 -48.65
N GLU A 174 16.98 -23.73 -47.80
CA GLU A 174 16.27 -22.87 -46.83
C GLU A 174 16.93 -22.84 -45.45
N ALA A 175 17.73 -23.86 -45.08
CA ALA A 175 18.38 -23.92 -43.77
C ALA A 175 19.49 -22.87 -43.58
N ASP A 176 20.15 -22.44 -44.66
CA ASP A 176 21.18 -21.39 -44.59
C ASP A 176 20.56 -19.98 -44.44
N GLN A 177 19.31 -19.77 -44.87
CA GLN A 177 18.63 -18.48 -44.71
C GLN A 177 18.07 -18.28 -43.29
N GLU A 178 17.64 -19.35 -42.61
CA GLU A 178 17.20 -19.25 -41.22
C GLU A 178 18.35 -18.87 -40.26
N LEU A 179 19.57 -19.31 -40.55
CA LEU A 179 20.77 -18.95 -39.79
C LEU A 179 21.12 -17.46 -39.94
N GLU A 180 21.02 -16.91 -41.16
CA GLU A 180 21.26 -15.49 -41.41
C GLU A 180 20.19 -14.59 -40.75
N VAL A 181 18.93 -15.03 -40.76
CA VAL A 181 17.84 -14.31 -40.09
C VAL A 181 17.99 -14.37 -38.57
N ALA A 182 18.42 -15.50 -38.01
CA ALA A 182 18.65 -15.64 -36.58
C ALA A 182 19.81 -14.74 -36.10
N GLU A 183 20.91 -14.65 -36.85
CA GLU A 183 22.03 -13.75 -36.54
C GLU A 183 21.65 -12.27 -36.65
N GLN A 184 20.82 -11.90 -37.63
CA GLN A 184 20.28 -10.55 -37.75
C GLN A 184 19.32 -10.20 -36.62
N LEU A 185 18.48 -11.14 -36.18
CA LEU A 185 17.59 -10.94 -35.04
C LEU A 185 18.38 -10.80 -33.73
N GLU A 186 19.43 -11.60 -33.54
CA GLU A 186 20.31 -11.50 -32.37
C GLU A 186 21.07 -10.15 -32.35
N SER A 187 21.54 -9.68 -33.51
CA SER A 187 22.18 -8.36 -33.64
C SER A 187 21.20 -7.22 -33.31
N LEU A 188 19.95 -7.31 -33.77
CA LEU A 188 18.91 -6.31 -33.51
C LEU A 188 18.49 -6.30 -32.04
N VAL A 189 18.31 -7.47 -31.42
CA VAL A 189 18.00 -7.59 -29.98
C VAL A 189 19.16 -7.06 -29.14
N ARG A 190 20.41 -7.35 -29.51
CA ARG A 190 21.60 -6.80 -28.84
C ARG A 190 21.73 -5.28 -29.05
N LEU A 191 21.28 -4.73 -30.18
CA LEU A 191 21.28 -3.28 -30.43
C LEU A 191 20.22 -2.55 -29.60
N ILE A 192 19.01 -3.11 -29.52
CA ILE A 192 17.87 -2.49 -28.81
C ILE A 192 18.03 -2.63 -27.29
N PHE A 193 18.45 -3.80 -26.80
CA PHE A 193 18.52 -4.07 -25.35
C PHE A 193 19.93 -3.99 -24.77
N GLY A 194 20.97 -4.21 -25.58
CA GLY A 194 22.37 -4.18 -25.11
C GLY A 194 22.93 -2.78 -24.85
N GLN A 195 22.26 -1.71 -25.31
CA GLN A 195 22.62 -0.34 -24.92
C GLN A 195 22.22 0.00 -23.48
N GLN A 196 21.22 -0.67 -22.91
CA GLN A 196 20.79 -0.43 -21.53
C GLN A 196 21.73 -1.08 -20.49
N GLU A 197 22.25 -2.27 -20.76
CA GLU A 197 23.20 -2.95 -19.85
C GLU A 197 24.59 -2.26 -19.76
N ALA A 198 24.97 -1.46 -20.76
CA ALA A 198 26.25 -0.75 -20.76
C ALA A 198 26.22 0.56 -19.95
N GLN A 199 25.04 1.13 -19.68
CA GLN A 199 24.92 2.30 -18.80
C GLN A 199 24.90 1.90 -17.33
N ASP A 200 24.29 0.77 -16.98
CA ASP A 200 24.26 0.28 -15.59
C ASP A 200 25.61 -0.25 -15.09
N LYS A 201 26.51 -0.67 -16.00
CA LYS A 201 27.86 -1.13 -15.63
C LYS A 201 28.90 -0.03 -15.40
N LEU A 202 28.61 1.22 -15.76
CA LEU A 202 29.51 2.35 -15.51
C LEU A 202 29.31 3.00 -14.13
N ALA A 203 28.35 2.52 -13.34
CA ALA A 203 28.09 3.01 -11.98
C ALA A 203 28.65 2.11 -10.86
N GLU A 204 29.25 0.95 -11.17
CA GLU A 204 29.67 -0.06 -10.18
C GLU A 204 31.17 -0.43 -10.21
N GLU A 205 32.05 0.36 -10.83
CA GLU A 205 33.50 0.11 -10.82
C GLU A 205 34.31 1.34 -10.36
N ASP A 206 34.62 1.42 -9.06
CA ASP A 206 35.99 1.72 -8.55
C ASP A 206 36.11 1.39 -7.03
N PRO A 207 37.32 1.19 -6.46
CA PRO A 207 37.76 -0.14 -6.06
C PRO A 207 38.14 -0.27 -4.57
N GLU A 208 37.90 -1.45 -4.01
CA GLU A 208 38.54 -1.90 -2.77
C GLU A 208 39.97 -2.36 -3.07
N GLN A 209 40.99 -1.55 -2.70
CA GLN A 209 42.32 -2.04 -2.36
C GLN A 209 43.13 -0.96 -1.62
N GLU A 210 43.30 -1.10 -0.31
CA GLU A 210 44.60 -1.15 0.38
C GLU A 210 44.41 -1.17 1.91
N GLU A 211 44.70 -2.33 2.51
CA GLU A 211 45.05 -2.46 3.92
C GLU A 211 46.59 -2.41 4.05
N GLN A 212 47.07 -1.66 5.05
CA GLN A 212 48.43 -1.63 5.66
C GLN A 212 49.46 -0.78 4.90
N ASP A 213 50.10 0.27 5.43
CA ASP A 213 50.58 0.54 6.79
C ASP A 213 50.78 2.06 7.06
N GLU A 214 50.56 2.45 8.32
CA GLU A 214 51.27 3.48 9.11
C GLU A 214 51.44 4.96 8.65
N GLN A 215 50.91 5.81 9.54
CA GLN A 215 51.47 7.07 10.06
C GLN A 215 51.32 8.37 9.25
N ASN A 216 50.64 9.33 9.91
CA ASN A 216 50.66 10.77 9.69
C ASN A 216 50.24 11.26 8.30
N GLU A 217 49.05 11.83 8.20
CA GLU A 217 48.89 13.22 7.78
C GLU A 217 47.49 13.74 8.13
N GLU A 218 47.48 14.91 8.78
CA GLU A 218 46.33 15.79 8.91
C GLU A 218 45.92 16.28 7.52
N GLU A 219 44.69 16.01 7.06
CA GLU A 219 44.02 16.94 6.16
C GLU A 219 42.49 16.79 6.22
N ALA A 220 41.84 17.93 6.06
CA ALA A 220 40.47 18.22 6.47
C ALA A 220 39.42 17.67 5.49
N GLU A 221 38.46 16.92 6.04
CA GLU A 221 37.17 16.61 5.41
C GLU A 221 36.07 17.47 6.07
N PRO A 222 35.03 17.86 5.33
CA PRO A 222 34.03 18.83 5.79
C PRO A 222 33.14 18.20 6.87
N ALA A 223 33.07 18.88 8.01
CA ALA A 223 32.27 18.44 9.15
C ALA A 223 30.78 18.36 8.78
N GLU A 224 30.29 17.16 8.50
CA GLU A 224 28.90 16.83 8.75
C GLU A 224 28.64 17.03 10.23
N GLN A 225 27.76 17.98 10.52
CA GLN A 225 27.42 18.41 11.87
C GLN A 225 26.60 17.29 12.52
N ILE A 226 27.29 16.26 13.02
CA ILE A 226 26.72 15.25 13.90
C ILE A 226 26.33 15.98 15.18
N VAL A 227 25.07 16.44 15.23
CA VAL A 227 24.48 17.02 16.43
C VAL A 227 24.61 15.97 17.52
N THR A 228 25.45 16.28 18.50
CA THR A 228 25.70 15.36 19.61
C THR A 228 24.40 15.18 20.39
N LEU A 229 24.21 14.00 21.00
CA LEU A 229 23.00 13.71 21.78
C LEU A 229 22.78 14.78 22.88
N ASP A 230 23.85 15.36 23.40
CA ASP A 230 23.81 16.46 24.37
C ASP A 230 23.27 17.77 23.75
N GLU A 231 23.66 18.14 22.52
CA GLU A 231 23.08 19.30 21.81
C GLU A 231 21.60 19.09 21.47
N PHE A 232 21.19 17.85 21.19
CA PHE A 232 19.77 17.54 20.95
C PHE A 232 18.93 17.66 22.23
N VAL A 233 19.47 17.20 23.37
CA VAL A 233 18.81 17.37 24.68
C VAL A 233 18.74 18.85 25.08
N ASP A 234 19.78 19.63 24.78
CA ASP A 234 19.78 21.08 25.01
C ASP A 234 18.77 21.79 24.09
N TYR A 235 18.65 21.38 22.82
CA TYR A 235 17.65 21.89 21.89
C TYR A 235 16.21 21.62 22.36
N ILE A 236 15.91 20.39 22.82
CA ILE A 236 14.59 20.06 23.38
C ILE A 236 14.31 20.86 24.66
N SER A 237 15.29 21.00 25.55
CA SER A 237 15.14 21.76 26.80
C SER A 237 14.86 23.24 26.52
N LYS A 238 15.55 23.83 25.53
CA LYS A 238 15.37 25.21 25.11
C LYS A 238 14.02 25.44 24.41
N LYS A 239 13.55 24.47 23.64
CA LYS A 239 12.24 24.51 22.98
C LYS A 239 11.07 24.31 23.95
N ALA A 240 11.26 23.53 25.01
CA ALA A 240 10.29 23.40 26.10
C ALA A 240 10.17 24.71 26.90
N GLN A 241 11.28 25.38 27.21
CA GLN A 241 11.25 26.68 27.89
C GLN A 241 10.57 27.78 27.06
N ALA A 242 10.73 27.77 25.74
CA ALA A 242 10.11 28.77 24.86
C ALA A 242 8.58 28.65 24.76
N LEU A 243 7.99 27.49 25.10
CA LEU A 243 6.54 27.28 25.09
C LEU A 243 5.86 27.68 26.41
N ASP A 244 6.62 27.75 27.50
CA ASP A 244 6.08 28.16 28.81
C ASP A 244 6.11 29.69 29.00
N ASP A 245 6.90 30.43 28.21
CA ASP A 245 7.12 31.88 28.35
C ASP A 245 6.12 32.74 27.54
N ASP A 246 5.17 32.12 26.82
CA ASP A 246 4.18 32.80 25.96
C ASP A 246 2.75 32.78 26.53
N SER A 247 2.59 32.55 27.85
CA SER A 247 1.28 32.50 28.54
C SER A 247 1.02 33.62 29.56
N GLU A 248 1.81 34.68 29.53
CA GLU A 248 1.47 35.93 30.23
C GLU A 248 0.83 36.90 29.23
N ASP A 249 -0.48 36.83 29.03
CA ASP A 249 -1.33 38.00 29.29
C ASP A 249 -2.84 37.75 29.12
N GLU A 250 -3.54 38.38 30.08
CA GLU A 250 -4.90 38.92 30.00
C GLU A 250 -6.15 38.00 30.10
N ASN A 251 -6.73 38.08 31.30
CA ASN A 251 -8.17 38.19 31.60
C ASN A 251 -9.07 36.98 31.30
N ASP A 252 -9.41 36.22 32.34
CA ASP A 252 -10.71 35.54 32.45
C ASP A 252 -11.18 35.46 33.93
N ASP A 253 -11.31 36.64 34.54
CA ASP A 253 -12.18 36.85 35.70
C ASP A 253 -13.59 37.22 35.18
N ALA A 254 -14.36 36.23 34.70
CA ALA A 254 -15.84 36.24 34.73
C ALA A 254 -16.41 35.07 33.93
N MET A 255 -17.05 34.12 34.63
CA MET A 255 -18.34 33.48 34.31
C MET A 255 -18.39 32.06 34.92
N GLU A 256 -18.46 31.98 36.25
CA GLU A 256 -19.13 30.85 36.91
C GLU A 256 -20.61 31.22 37.04
N GLN A 257 -21.41 30.98 35.98
CA GLN A 257 -22.87 30.93 36.10
C GLN A 257 -23.50 30.09 34.97
N ASP A 258 -24.23 29.06 35.42
CA ASP A 258 -25.36 28.39 34.76
C ASP A 258 -25.08 27.30 33.69
N ASP A 259 -24.64 26.13 34.15
CA ASP A 259 -24.73 24.86 33.39
C ASP A 259 -25.59 23.80 34.13
N LEU A 260 -26.86 24.12 34.41
CA LEU A 260 -27.78 23.15 35.02
C LEU A 260 -29.15 22.94 34.35
N ASP A 261 -29.45 23.50 33.17
CA ASP A 261 -30.82 23.36 32.60
C ASP A 261 -30.93 23.06 31.08
N LEU A 262 -29.87 22.61 30.39
CA LEU A 262 -29.89 22.38 28.93
C LEU A 262 -30.25 20.95 28.47
N ALA A 263 -30.76 20.09 29.35
CA ALA A 263 -31.14 18.71 29.01
C ALA A 263 -32.64 18.50 28.68
N ALA A 264 -33.48 19.54 28.74
CA ALA A 264 -34.94 19.37 28.68
C ALA A 264 -35.66 19.93 27.43
N SER A 265 -34.97 20.48 26.43
CA SER A 265 -35.63 21.16 25.28
C SER A 265 -35.36 20.57 23.89
N ALA A 266 -34.77 19.38 23.77
CA ALA A 266 -34.41 18.80 22.46
C ALA A 266 -35.49 17.90 21.82
N ILE A 267 -36.76 17.98 22.25
CA ILE A 267 -37.86 17.18 21.67
C ILE A 267 -39.06 18.10 21.39
N GLN A 268 -39.05 18.76 20.23
CA GLN A 268 -40.21 19.23 19.46
C GLN A 268 -39.76 20.18 18.34
N HIS A 269 -39.36 19.65 17.19
CA HIS A 269 -39.54 20.27 15.88
C HIS A 269 -39.10 19.31 14.78
N ILE A 270 -39.97 18.35 14.47
CA ILE A 270 -40.01 17.66 13.18
C ILE A 270 -41.43 17.92 12.70
N ASP A 271 -41.58 18.81 11.73
CA ASP A 271 -42.66 18.81 10.73
C ASP A 271 -42.39 19.92 9.71
N ASP A 272 -42.71 19.58 8.46
CA ASP A 272 -42.84 20.43 7.27
C ASP A 272 -41.58 21.00 6.63
N HIS A 273 -41.06 20.27 5.63
CA HIS A 273 -40.79 20.88 4.32
C HIS A 273 -41.04 19.89 3.18
N GLU A 274 -42.23 20.04 2.60
CA GLU A 274 -42.66 19.42 1.35
C GLU A 274 -41.87 19.95 0.13
N SER A 275 -41.72 19.04 -0.84
CA SER A 275 -41.67 19.23 -2.30
C SER A 275 -40.66 20.20 -2.91
N GLU A 276 -39.87 19.69 -3.88
CA GLU A 276 -40.06 20.10 -5.28
C GLU A 276 -39.34 19.10 -6.21
N ASP A 277 -40.16 18.51 -7.08
CA ASP A 277 -39.78 17.70 -8.23
C ASP A 277 -39.03 18.56 -9.26
N GLU A 278 -37.87 18.11 -9.75
CA GLU A 278 -37.38 18.54 -11.07
C GLU A 278 -36.91 17.34 -11.89
N ASP A 279 -37.81 16.92 -12.78
CA ASP A 279 -37.54 16.07 -13.94
C ASP A 279 -36.57 16.78 -14.90
N GLY A 280 -35.37 16.24 -15.03
CA GLY A 280 -34.34 16.69 -15.98
C GLY A 280 -34.13 15.69 -17.12
N ASP A 281 -35.07 15.66 -18.05
CA ASP A 281 -34.98 15.01 -19.36
C ASP A 281 -33.85 15.62 -20.21
N SER A 282 -32.94 14.78 -20.69
CA SER A 282 -32.18 15.06 -21.92
C SER A 282 -31.77 13.77 -22.61
N SER A 283 -32.72 13.28 -23.40
CA SER A 283 -32.46 12.57 -24.64
C SER A 283 -31.66 13.47 -25.61
N MET A 284 -30.51 12.98 -26.10
CA MET A 284 -29.84 13.57 -27.26
C MET A 284 -29.41 12.46 -28.23
N GLU A 285 -30.34 12.12 -29.12
CA GLU A 285 -30.07 11.48 -30.40
C GLU A 285 -29.41 12.50 -31.35
N GLN A 286 -28.28 12.13 -31.95
CA GLN A 286 -27.79 12.66 -33.24
C GLN A 286 -26.73 11.67 -33.74
N ALA A 287 -27.10 10.76 -34.64
CA ALA A 287 -27.14 10.93 -36.09
C ALA A 287 -25.74 10.86 -36.72
N GLU A 288 -25.63 9.84 -37.56
CA GLU A 288 -24.57 9.47 -38.49
C GLU A 288 -23.92 10.65 -39.23
N ASP A 289 -22.59 10.64 -39.32
CA ASP A 289 -21.91 11.11 -40.53
C ASP A 289 -20.60 10.33 -40.72
N VAL A 290 -20.59 9.50 -41.76
CA VAL A 290 -19.46 8.67 -42.18
C VAL A 290 -18.59 9.52 -43.12
N PRO A 291 -17.30 9.77 -42.84
CA PRO A 291 -16.47 10.51 -43.76
C PRO A 291 -16.11 9.64 -44.97
N ALA A 292 -16.61 10.07 -46.12
CA ALA A 292 -16.32 9.52 -47.42
C ALA A 292 -14.81 9.55 -47.71
N LEU A 293 -14.33 8.38 -48.12
CA LEU A 293 -13.03 8.11 -48.71
C LEU A 293 -12.89 8.91 -50.01
N VAL A 294 -12.12 10.01 -50.01
CA VAL A 294 -11.82 10.78 -51.22
C VAL A 294 -10.31 10.90 -51.40
N ASP A 295 -9.86 10.40 -52.55
CA ASP A 295 -8.52 10.46 -53.11
C ASP A 295 -7.95 11.88 -53.10
N SER A 296 -6.81 12.10 -52.42
CA SER A 296 -6.00 13.32 -52.59
C SER A 296 -4.55 13.06 -52.19
N THR A 297 -3.75 12.60 -53.14
CA THR A 297 -2.28 12.48 -53.03
C THR A 297 -1.56 13.84 -52.92
N GLU A 298 -2.29 14.95 -53.01
CA GLU A 298 -1.76 16.31 -52.79
C GLU A 298 -1.74 16.71 -51.29
N SER A 299 -2.44 15.99 -50.41
CA SER A 299 -2.46 16.30 -48.97
C SER A 299 -1.22 15.80 -48.21
N LEU A 300 -0.48 14.85 -48.77
CA LEU A 300 0.71 14.27 -48.13
C LEU A 300 1.92 15.21 -48.20
N HIS A 301 2.02 16.03 -49.25
CA HIS A 301 3.08 17.02 -49.36
C HIS A 301 2.92 18.19 -48.37
N HIS A 302 1.69 18.53 -48.01
CA HIS A 302 1.43 19.54 -46.97
C HIS A 302 1.73 18.99 -45.58
N LEU A 303 1.38 17.73 -45.31
CA LEU A 303 1.69 17.07 -44.03
C LEU A 303 3.20 16.89 -43.82
N VAL A 304 3.94 16.52 -44.87
CA VAL A 304 5.41 16.39 -44.79
C VAL A 304 6.08 17.75 -44.61
N ASN A 305 5.58 18.81 -45.25
CA ASN A 305 6.09 20.17 -45.03
C ASN A 305 5.72 20.73 -43.65
N ASP A 306 4.54 20.43 -43.10
CA ASP A 306 4.17 20.85 -41.74
C ASP A 306 4.98 20.08 -40.68
N ILE A 307 5.32 18.82 -40.93
CA ILE A 307 6.25 18.05 -40.07
C ILE A 307 7.66 18.64 -40.14
N LEU A 308 8.18 18.94 -41.35
CA LEU A 308 9.52 19.54 -41.52
C LEU A 308 9.62 20.98 -41.00
N ALA A 309 8.55 21.76 -41.10
CA ALA A 309 8.50 23.13 -40.57
C ALA A 309 8.43 23.14 -39.03
N ASN A 310 7.76 22.15 -38.42
CA ASN A 310 7.69 22.04 -36.95
C ASN A 310 8.93 21.38 -36.33
N THR A 311 9.74 20.59 -37.06
CA THR A 311 11.00 20.02 -36.52
C THR A 311 12.18 20.98 -36.51
N THR A 312 12.07 22.15 -37.16
CA THR A 312 13.18 23.14 -37.25
C THR A 312 12.96 24.34 -36.32
N THR A 313 11.90 24.31 -35.50
CA THR A 313 11.76 25.25 -34.40
C THR A 313 12.51 24.64 -33.23
N GLU A 314 13.69 25.18 -32.95
CA GLU A 314 14.46 24.91 -31.74
C GLU A 314 13.70 25.45 -30.52
N GLU A 315 12.57 24.81 -30.22
CA GLU A 315 12.09 24.70 -28.86
C GLU A 315 13.17 23.89 -28.13
N PRO A 316 13.76 24.40 -27.04
CA PRO A 316 14.73 23.64 -26.28
C PRO A 316 14.10 22.28 -25.99
N PHE A 317 14.82 21.21 -26.33
CA PHE A 317 14.50 19.84 -25.97
C PHE A 317 13.80 19.87 -24.61
N SER A 318 12.50 19.55 -24.62
CA SER A 318 11.73 19.33 -23.41
C SER A 318 12.45 18.20 -22.69
N GLU A 319 13.37 18.61 -21.82
CA GLU A 319 13.82 17.89 -20.65
C GLU A 319 12.57 17.19 -20.14
N PHE A 320 12.56 15.85 -20.21
CA PHE A 320 11.48 15.07 -19.61
C PHE A 320 11.27 15.68 -18.24
N PRO A 321 10.07 16.21 -17.92
CA PRO A 321 9.86 16.79 -16.61
C PRO A 321 10.27 15.69 -15.65
N GLU A 322 11.36 15.96 -14.92
CA GLU A 322 11.90 15.05 -13.93
C GLU A 322 10.83 15.05 -12.83
N GLU A 323 9.81 14.23 -13.03
CA GLU A 323 8.66 14.13 -12.16
C GLU A 323 9.21 13.70 -10.81
N ASP A 324 9.05 14.58 -9.83
CA ASP A 324 9.54 14.40 -8.47
C ASP A 324 9.17 12.97 -8.01
N PRO A 325 10.16 12.12 -7.64
CA PRO A 325 9.90 10.74 -7.26
C PRO A 325 8.90 10.63 -6.10
N VAL A 326 8.79 11.68 -5.28
CA VAL A 326 7.78 11.76 -4.21
C VAL A 326 6.37 11.83 -4.77
N LYS A 327 6.16 12.59 -5.85
CA LYS A 327 4.85 12.69 -6.52
C LYS A 327 4.45 11.36 -7.14
N ILE A 328 5.40 10.70 -7.84
CA ILE A 328 5.15 9.39 -8.45
C ILE A 328 4.74 8.38 -7.38
N ALA A 329 5.43 8.34 -6.24
CA ALA A 329 5.09 7.44 -5.13
C ALA A 329 3.69 7.72 -4.54
N LYS A 330 3.26 8.99 -4.50
CA LYS A 330 1.92 9.37 -4.03
C LYS A 330 0.82 8.96 -5.01
N PHE A 331 1.04 9.19 -6.31
CA PHE A 331 0.12 8.69 -7.34
C PHE A 331 0.02 7.18 -7.31
N GLU A 332 1.15 6.48 -7.18
CA GLU A 332 1.15 5.03 -7.04
C GLU A 332 0.37 4.57 -5.79
N ALA A 333 0.51 5.28 -4.67
CA ALA A 333 -0.27 5.00 -3.45
C ALA A 333 -1.77 5.22 -3.67
N LEU A 334 -2.18 6.30 -4.34
CA LEU A 334 -3.57 6.57 -4.69
C LEU A 334 -4.13 5.50 -5.64
N SER A 335 -3.39 5.10 -6.67
CA SER A 335 -3.79 4.03 -7.59
C SER A 335 -3.93 2.68 -6.88
N ARG A 336 -3.06 2.36 -5.91
CA ARG A 336 -3.20 1.15 -5.09
C ARG A 336 -4.46 1.20 -4.22
N ILE A 337 -4.77 2.35 -3.62
CA ILE A 337 -6.00 2.53 -2.84
C ILE A 337 -7.24 2.41 -3.73
N GLU A 338 -7.20 2.97 -4.94
CA GLU A 338 -8.29 2.83 -5.91
C GLU A 338 -8.56 1.36 -6.24
N GLN A 339 -7.50 0.59 -6.54
CA GLN A 339 -7.61 -0.84 -6.80
C GLN A 339 -8.14 -1.61 -5.58
N GLU A 340 -7.69 -1.25 -4.37
CA GLU A 340 -8.18 -1.85 -3.13
C GLU A 340 -9.68 -1.56 -2.94
N LEU A 341 -10.11 -0.31 -3.16
CA LEU A 341 -11.52 0.08 -3.08
C LEU A 341 -12.38 -0.70 -4.10
N ASP A 342 -11.89 -0.84 -5.33
CA ASP A 342 -12.56 -1.62 -6.39
C ASP A 342 -12.64 -3.11 -6.06
N GLN A 343 -11.59 -3.66 -5.45
CA GLN A 343 -11.58 -5.04 -5.00
C GLN A 343 -12.57 -5.28 -3.87
N ILE A 344 -12.59 -4.41 -2.85
CA ILE A 344 -13.52 -4.49 -1.72
C ILE A 344 -14.96 -4.42 -2.24
N ARG A 345 -15.22 -3.47 -3.15
CA ARG A 345 -16.52 -3.34 -3.82
C ARG A 345 -16.93 -4.63 -4.53
N GLN A 346 -16.08 -5.18 -5.40
CA GLN A 346 -16.38 -6.41 -6.14
C GLN A 346 -16.58 -7.63 -5.24
N GLN A 347 -15.85 -7.71 -4.12
CA GLN A 347 -15.93 -8.86 -3.22
C GLN A 347 -17.19 -8.84 -2.35
N HIS A 348 -17.61 -7.66 -1.90
CA HIS A 348 -18.59 -7.53 -0.84
C HIS A 348 -19.92 -6.93 -1.29
N GLU A 349 -19.96 -6.02 -2.28
CA GLU A 349 -21.18 -5.26 -2.63
C GLU A 349 -22.34 -6.20 -3.00
N ASP A 350 -22.12 -7.16 -3.90
CA ASP A 350 -23.18 -8.08 -4.35
C ASP A 350 -23.65 -9.04 -3.25
N HIS A 351 -22.75 -9.44 -2.35
CA HIS A 351 -23.11 -10.40 -1.31
C HIS A 351 -23.81 -9.71 -0.12
N VAL A 352 -23.22 -8.62 0.37
CA VAL A 352 -23.66 -7.94 1.59
C VAL A 352 -25.00 -7.23 1.39
N LEU A 353 -25.24 -6.62 0.23
CA LEU A 353 -26.48 -5.86 -0.06
C LEU A 353 -27.68 -6.75 -0.44
N HIS A 354 -27.51 -8.07 -0.43
CA HIS A 354 -28.58 -9.02 -0.77
C HIS A 354 -28.90 -10.01 0.35
N VAL A 355 -28.06 -10.05 1.39
CA VAL A 355 -28.24 -10.94 2.53
C VAL A 355 -29.01 -10.22 3.63
N PRO A 356 -30.12 -10.79 4.14
CA PRO A 356 -30.93 -10.12 5.15
C PRO A 356 -30.16 -9.97 6.47
N LEU A 357 -30.16 -8.75 7.00
CA LEU A 357 -29.54 -8.43 8.28
C LEU A 357 -30.43 -8.83 9.46
N ASP A 358 -29.80 -9.32 10.53
CA ASP A 358 -30.48 -9.68 11.78
C ASP A 358 -30.22 -8.62 12.85
N PHE A 359 -31.29 -7.94 13.29
CA PHE A 359 -31.22 -6.89 14.31
C PHE A 359 -31.54 -7.40 15.72
N SER A 360 -31.65 -8.72 15.93
CA SER A 360 -32.15 -9.29 17.17
C SER A 360 -31.13 -9.28 18.31
N PRO A 361 -31.54 -8.88 19.54
CA PRO A 361 -30.91 -9.46 20.72
C PRO A 361 -31.85 -10.13 21.74
N ASP A 362 -33.14 -9.75 21.81
CA ASP A 362 -34.22 -10.36 22.65
C ASP A 362 -35.48 -9.44 22.67
N GLY A 363 -35.90 -8.92 21.50
CA GLY A 363 -37.24 -8.32 21.29
C GLY A 363 -37.58 -6.99 21.99
N ARG A 364 -36.66 -6.31 22.68
CA ARG A 364 -36.91 -4.96 23.23
C ARG A 364 -35.76 -4.02 22.89
N SER A 365 -36.02 -3.02 22.05
CA SER A 365 -35.13 -1.91 21.67
C SER A 365 -33.84 -2.30 20.93
N ALA A 366 -33.97 -2.82 19.71
CA ALA A 366 -32.89 -2.73 18.73
C ALA A 366 -32.89 -1.31 18.15
N SER A 367 -31.91 -0.50 18.55
CA SER A 367 -31.66 0.79 17.91
C SER A 367 -31.18 0.55 16.47
N PRO A 368 -31.61 1.34 15.47
CA PRO A 368 -31.08 1.24 14.11
C PRO A 368 -29.56 1.35 14.06
N ASP A 369 -28.94 2.02 15.03
CA ASP A 369 -27.50 2.30 15.02
C ASP A 369 -26.62 1.06 15.28
N THR A 370 -27.12 0.03 15.98
CA THR A 370 -26.29 -1.08 16.47
C THR A 370 -26.71 -2.44 15.90
N ILE A 371 -25.96 -2.92 14.90
CA ILE A 371 -26.07 -4.30 14.39
C ILE A 371 -25.18 -5.21 15.26
N PRO A 372 -25.73 -6.30 15.84
CA PRO A 372 -24.92 -7.25 16.60
C PRO A 372 -24.06 -8.13 15.67
N ALA A 373 -22.79 -8.33 16.00
CA ALA A 373 -21.87 -9.22 15.29
C ALA A 373 -22.10 -10.73 15.56
N SER A 374 -23.32 -11.10 15.95
CA SER A 374 -23.71 -12.46 16.36
C SER A 374 -23.80 -13.42 15.18
N THR A 375 -24.40 -12.99 14.08
CA THR A 375 -24.58 -13.77 12.84
C THR A 375 -23.35 -13.63 11.93
N ALA A 376 -23.15 -14.58 11.02
CA ALA A 376 -22.01 -14.54 10.10
C ALA A 376 -22.17 -13.40 9.08
N GLU A 377 -23.40 -13.19 8.65
CA GLU A 377 -23.87 -12.21 7.70
C GLU A 377 -23.63 -10.78 8.23
N ASN A 378 -24.01 -10.53 9.49
CA ASN A 378 -23.74 -9.24 10.13
C ASN A 378 -22.24 -8.96 10.29
N ARG A 379 -21.43 -10.00 10.54
CA ARG A 379 -19.96 -9.84 10.60
C ARG A 379 -19.38 -9.45 9.25
N GLU A 380 -19.90 -10.00 8.16
CA GLU A 380 -19.45 -9.65 6.82
C GLU A 380 -19.88 -8.22 6.44
N PHE A 381 -21.09 -7.80 6.80
CA PHE A 381 -21.54 -6.41 6.66
C PHE A 381 -20.63 -5.44 7.42
N LEU A 382 -20.43 -5.67 8.73
CA LEU A 382 -19.56 -4.82 9.57
C LEU A 382 -18.10 -4.86 9.10
N GLY A 383 -17.65 -6.00 8.59
CA GLY A 383 -16.32 -6.14 8.01
C GLY A 383 -16.14 -5.36 6.70
N TYR A 384 -17.19 -5.23 5.90
CA TYR A 384 -17.18 -4.41 4.69
C TYR A 384 -17.17 -2.92 5.04
N GLU A 385 -17.98 -2.50 5.99
CA GLU A 385 -17.99 -1.14 6.56
C GLU A 385 -16.61 -0.74 7.12
N ASP A 386 -16.01 -1.58 7.98
CA ASP A 386 -14.68 -1.34 8.58
C ASP A 386 -13.58 -1.24 7.50
N GLN A 387 -13.65 -2.06 6.46
CA GLN A 387 -12.71 -1.99 5.34
C GLN A 387 -12.80 -0.64 4.60
N ILE A 388 -14.00 -0.14 4.32
CA ILE A 388 -14.18 1.16 3.66
C ILE A 388 -13.69 2.30 4.56
N VAL A 389 -14.03 2.27 5.85
CA VAL A 389 -13.54 3.25 6.84
C VAL A 389 -12.00 3.25 6.90
N LYS A 390 -11.38 2.06 6.84
CA LYS A 390 -9.91 1.94 6.80
C LYS A 390 -9.32 2.54 5.53
N ILE A 391 -10.00 2.46 4.38
CA ILE A 391 -9.58 3.16 3.15
C ILE A 391 -9.64 4.69 3.35
N LEU A 392 -10.70 5.22 3.94
CA LEU A 392 -10.80 6.65 4.25
C LEU A 392 -9.63 7.12 5.13
N LEU A 393 -9.29 6.36 6.17
CA LEU A 393 -8.12 6.67 7.02
C LEU A 393 -6.80 6.64 6.24
N LYS A 394 -6.63 5.70 5.29
CA LYS A 394 -5.44 5.66 4.42
C LYS A 394 -5.38 6.88 3.49
N LEU A 395 -6.51 7.31 2.95
CA LEU A 395 -6.59 8.49 2.09
C LEU A 395 -6.25 9.78 2.84
N ASP A 396 -6.67 9.91 4.11
CA ASP A 396 -6.34 11.06 4.96
C ASP A 396 -4.84 11.18 5.25
N MET A 397 -4.12 10.06 5.27
CA MET A 397 -2.67 10.05 5.48
C MET A 397 -1.87 10.52 4.25
N ILE A 398 -2.48 10.58 3.05
CA ILE A 398 -1.80 11.03 1.83
C ILE A 398 -1.90 12.56 1.75
N GLU A 399 -0.82 13.24 2.08
CA GLU A 399 -0.71 14.69 1.94
C GLU A 399 -0.51 15.11 0.47
N SER A 400 -1.18 16.17 0.04
CA SER A 400 -1.11 16.63 -1.36
C SER A 400 0.09 17.53 -1.67
N ASP A 401 0.79 18.08 -0.66
CA ASP A 401 1.91 19.04 -0.80
C ASP A 401 1.65 20.22 -1.75
N GLY A 402 0.38 20.61 -1.90
CA GLY A 402 -0.03 21.67 -2.84
C GLY A 402 -0.17 21.23 -4.30
N ASP A 403 -0.04 19.93 -4.60
CA ASP A 403 -0.33 19.37 -5.92
C ASP A 403 -1.84 19.15 -6.10
N GLU A 404 -2.43 19.85 -7.06
CA GLU A 404 -3.87 19.83 -7.28
C GLU A 404 -4.37 18.56 -7.95
N HIS A 405 -3.52 17.84 -8.68
CA HIS A 405 -3.91 16.55 -9.26
C HIS A 405 -4.05 15.50 -8.17
N ILE A 406 -3.05 15.38 -7.28
CA ILE A 406 -3.10 14.47 -6.12
C ILE A 406 -4.29 14.81 -5.23
N ARG A 407 -4.55 16.10 -5.00
CA ARG A 407 -5.69 16.57 -4.22
C ARG A 407 -7.03 16.18 -4.84
N ASN A 408 -7.17 16.33 -6.16
CA ASN A 408 -8.40 16.01 -6.89
C ASN A 408 -8.65 14.50 -6.94
N GLU A 409 -7.63 13.69 -7.20
CA GLU A 409 -7.75 12.23 -7.18
C GLU A 409 -8.11 11.71 -5.79
N ARG A 410 -7.41 12.17 -4.74
CA ARG A 410 -7.73 11.83 -3.36
C ARG A 410 -9.18 12.19 -3.04
N LYS A 411 -9.65 13.38 -3.42
CA LYS A 411 -11.03 13.82 -3.20
C LYS A 411 -12.04 12.94 -3.95
N ALA A 412 -11.72 12.52 -5.17
CA ALA A 412 -12.57 11.61 -5.95
C ALA A 412 -12.70 10.24 -5.27
N LEU A 413 -11.59 9.69 -4.75
CA LEU A 413 -11.59 8.42 -4.02
C LEU A 413 -12.33 8.51 -2.68
N VAL A 414 -12.15 9.60 -1.93
CA VAL A 414 -12.92 9.86 -0.69
C VAL A 414 -14.41 9.87 -0.99
N LYS A 415 -14.84 10.67 -1.98
CA LYS A 415 -16.25 10.74 -2.37
C LYS A 415 -16.81 9.38 -2.79
N ARG A 416 -16.00 8.56 -3.47
CA ARG A 416 -16.38 7.21 -3.89
C ARG A 416 -16.58 6.28 -2.69
N ALA A 417 -15.67 6.33 -1.71
CA ALA A 417 -15.77 5.57 -0.47
C ALA A 417 -16.98 6.02 0.39
N GLU A 418 -17.22 7.33 0.52
CA GLU A 418 -18.40 7.89 1.18
C GLU A 418 -19.70 7.38 0.54
N THR A 419 -19.78 7.42 -0.80
CA THR A 419 -20.95 6.89 -1.54
C THR A 419 -21.18 5.40 -1.26
N MET A 420 -20.13 4.61 -1.00
CA MET A 420 -20.26 3.20 -0.65
C MET A 420 -20.78 3.01 0.79
N LEU A 421 -20.37 3.86 1.73
CA LEU A 421 -20.90 3.87 3.10
C LEU A 421 -22.37 4.31 3.12
N ASP A 422 -22.73 5.37 2.39
CA ASP A 422 -24.10 5.85 2.28
C ASP A 422 -25.05 4.74 1.79
N LYS A 423 -24.63 3.96 0.79
CA LYS A 423 -25.38 2.78 0.32
C LYS A 423 -25.55 1.71 1.39
N LEU A 424 -24.53 1.49 2.22
CA LEU A 424 -24.60 0.52 3.32
C LEU A 424 -25.56 0.99 4.40
N ASP A 425 -25.54 2.28 4.73
CA ASP A 425 -26.47 2.88 5.69
C ASP A 425 -27.91 2.87 5.18
N GLU A 426 -28.15 3.19 3.91
CA GLU A 426 -29.46 3.06 3.26
C GLU A 426 -29.97 1.61 3.32
N TYR A 427 -29.11 0.64 3.02
CA TYR A 427 -29.47 -0.77 3.10
C TYR A 427 -29.80 -1.19 4.53
N LYS A 428 -28.94 -0.84 5.49
CA LYS A 428 -29.14 -1.08 6.92
C LYS A 428 -30.47 -0.51 7.41
N GLN A 429 -30.79 0.73 7.04
CA GLN A 429 -32.04 1.40 7.38
C GLN A 429 -33.25 0.65 6.78
N LYS A 430 -33.19 0.26 5.51
CA LYS A 430 -34.25 -0.49 4.83
C LYS A 430 -34.51 -1.86 5.49
N GLU A 431 -33.45 -2.56 5.88
CA GLU A 431 -33.59 -3.86 6.55
C GLU A 431 -34.16 -3.71 7.96
N TRP A 432 -33.78 -2.64 8.67
CA TRP A 432 -34.33 -2.32 9.98
C TRP A 432 -35.83 -1.98 9.90
N GLU A 433 -36.25 -1.19 8.91
CA GLU A 433 -37.66 -0.86 8.67
C GLU A 433 -38.49 -2.11 8.37
N ARG A 434 -37.98 -3.01 7.52
CA ARG A 434 -38.65 -4.27 7.19
C ARG A 434 -38.90 -5.13 8.43
N VAL A 435 -37.88 -5.28 9.28
CA VAL A 435 -37.99 -6.09 10.51
C VAL A 435 -38.93 -5.41 11.52
N SER A 436 -38.85 -4.09 11.66
CA SER A 436 -39.68 -3.31 12.59
C SER A 436 -41.16 -3.32 12.21
N CYS A 437 -41.51 -3.21 10.92
CA CYS A 437 -42.90 -3.26 10.46
C CYS A 437 -43.49 -4.68 10.52
N SER A 438 -42.69 -5.72 10.32
CA SER A 438 -43.19 -7.11 10.33
C SER A 438 -43.67 -7.57 11.71
N SER A 439 -43.17 -6.99 12.80
CA SER A 439 -43.62 -7.34 14.17
C SER A 439 -44.93 -6.66 14.59
N HIS A 440 -45.44 -5.67 13.84
CA HIS A 440 -46.65 -4.95 14.22
C HIS A 440 -47.94 -5.63 13.72
N SER A 441 -47.87 -6.41 12.63
CA SER A 441 -49.05 -6.99 11.97
C SER A 441 -49.67 -8.21 12.68
N ASP A 442 -48.93 -8.92 13.55
CA ASP A 442 -49.42 -10.13 14.23
C ASP A 442 -49.95 -9.87 15.65
N SER A 443 -49.83 -8.64 16.15
CA SER A 443 -50.24 -8.30 17.53
C SER A 443 -51.68 -7.81 17.66
N GLU A 444 -52.30 -7.32 16.58
CA GLU A 444 -53.68 -6.77 16.64
C GLU A 444 -54.76 -7.88 16.57
N GLU A 445 -54.48 -9.01 15.93
CA GLU A 445 -55.47 -10.09 15.78
C GLU A 445 -55.72 -10.88 17.08
N MET A 446 -54.83 -10.80 18.07
CA MET A 446 -54.99 -11.47 19.37
C MET A 446 -55.65 -10.58 20.44
N GLU A 447 -55.65 -9.25 20.28
CA GLU A 447 -56.33 -8.34 21.21
C GLU A 447 -57.84 -8.23 20.91
N GLU A 448 -58.27 -8.38 19.66
CA GLU A 448 -59.71 -8.39 19.32
C GLU A 448 -60.44 -9.67 19.80
N GLU A 449 -59.78 -10.82 19.90
CA GLU A 449 -60.39 -12.04 20.46
C GLU A 449 -60.57 -11.95 21.99
N TYR A 450 -59.77 -11.13 22.68
CA TYR A 450 -59.91 -10.92 24.14
C TYR A 450 -60.96 -9.88 24.52
N ILE A 451 -61.31 -8.96 23.62
CA ILE A 451 -62.39 -7.98 23.86
C ILE A 451 -63.77 -8.60 23.61
N ALA A 452 -63.89 -9.68 22.83
CA ALA A 452 -65.17 -10.35 22.56
C ALA A 452 -65.65 -11.30 23.68
N VAL A 453 -64.89 -11.49 24.77
CA VAL A 453 -65.21 -12.42 25.87
C VAL A 453 -65.60 -11.70 27.19
N LEU A 454 -65.64 -10.36 27.19
CA LEU A 454 -66.21 -9.54 28.28
C LEU A 454 -67.57 -8.96 27.86
#